data_AF-A0AB35HT10-F1
#
_entry.id   AF-A0AB35HT10-F1
#
_cell.length_a   1.000
_cell.length_b   1.000
_cell.length_c   1.000
_cell.angle_alpha   90.00
_cell.angle_beta   90.00
_cell.angle_gamma   90.00
#
_symmetry.space_group_name_H-M   'P 1'
#
loop_
_entity.id
_entity.type
_entity.pdbx_description
1 polymer ?
#
loop_
_entity_poly.entity_id
_entity_poly.type
_entity_poly.pdbx_seq_one_letter_code
_entity_poly.pdbx_strand_id
1 'polypeptide(L)'
;MEVYHYQKKRFLIEQTITSLFALVIIFLTLYFIVNKMMPILMSLALFVAFYTTINNFILKVNSEVIEISDHTISFEAYKKKDIYEISKLQSFKLKEFPSAKKIYVRLIDFENKKKKYWVHAGSFDEGEKLFKKLLDIEYEKHPQSLKARARDQSPINYHRKKENKKGT
;
A
#
# COMPACT_ATOMS: atom_id res chain seq x y z
N MET A 1 18.47 5.67 -5.97
CA MET A 1 17.53 4.52 -5.87
C MET A 1 17.53 4.02 -4.44
N GLU A 2 16.37 3.94 -3.80
CA GLU A 2 16.25 3.43 -2.43
C GLU A 2 15.31 2.23 -2.39
N VAL A 3 15.68 1.25 -1.56
CA VAL A 3 14.98 -0.03 -1.43
C VAL A 3 14.53 -0.17 0.02
N TYR A 4 13.24 -0.43 0.20
CA TYR A 4 12.63 -0.59 1.50
C TYR A 4 12.14 -2.03 1.65
N HIS A 5 12.63 -2.71 2.69
CA HIS A 5 12.24 -4.09 3.00
C HIS A 5 11.24 -4.13 4.14
N TYR A 6 10.18 -4.91 3.93
CA TYR A 6 9.28 -5.32 4.98
C TYR A 6 9.99 -6.35 5.86
N GLN A 7 9.84 -6.24 7.18
CA GLN A 7 10.34 -7.24 8.12
C GLN A 7 9.81 -8.66 7.77
N LYS A 8 10.68 -9.51 7.21
CA LYS A 8 10.32 -10.83 6.65
C LYS A 8 9.46 -11.68 7.59
N LYS A 9 9.80 -11.73 8.88
CA LYS A 9 9.04 -12.51 9.88
C LYS A 9 7.61 -11.98 10.04
N ARG A 10 7.43 -10.66 10.09
CA ARG A 10 6.10 -10.04 10.19
C ARG A 10 5.30 -10.22 8.92
N PHE A 11 5.92 -10.04 7.75
CA PHE A 11 5.25 -10.26 6.47
C PHE A 11 4.72 -11.70 6.35
N LEU A 12 5.55 -12.68 6.72
CA LEU A 12 5.19 -14.09 6.70
C LEU A 12 3.99 -14.39 7.61
N ILE A 13 3.99 -13.88 8.85
CA ILE A 13 2.90 -14.13 9.80
C ILE A 13 1.64 -13.37 9.38
N GLU A 14 1.75 -12.06 9.22
CA GLU A 14 0.59 -11.17 9.02
C GLU A 14 -0.09 -11.40 7.67
N GLN A 15 0.69 -11.67 6.61
CA GLN A 15 0.16 -11.76 5.26
C GLN A 15 0.10 -13.20 4.77
N THR A 16 1.21 -13.93 4.82
CA THR A 16 1.28 -15.27 4.21
C THR A 16 0.50 -16.32 5.00
N ILE A 17 0.74 -16.44 6.31
CA ILE A 17 0.03 -17.42 7.16
C ILE A 17 -1.46 -17.09 7.22
N THR A 18 -1.83 -15.82 7.44
CA THR A 18 -3.24 -15.39 7.45
C THR A 18 -3.97 -15.76 6.16
N SER A 19 -3.33 -15.57 5.00
CA SER A 19 -3.94 -15.89 3.70
C SER A 19 -3.97 -17.39 3.42
N LEU A 20 -2.99 -18.14 3.90
CA LEU A 20 -3.00 -19.61 3.84
C LEU A 20 -4.13 -20.18 4.70
N PHE A 21 -4.33 -19.62 5.90
CA PHE A 21 -5.44 -19.99 6.76
C PHE A 21 -6.80 -19.67 6.11
N ALA A 22 -6.94 -18.51 5.46
CA ALA A 22 -8.12 -18.18 4.68
C ALA A 22 -8.37 -19.19 3.55
N LEU A 23 -7.31 -19.67 2.89
CA LEU A 23 -7.40 -20.70 1.85
C LEU A 23 -7.91 -22.05 2.42
N VAL A 24 -7.48 -22.44 3.62
CA VAL A 24 -8.04 -23.61 4.32
C VAL A 24 -9.52 -23.42 4.66
N ILE A 25 -9.92 -22.22 5.10
CA ILE A 25 -11.32 -21.88 5.38
C ILE A 25 -12.19 -22.01 4.12
N ILE A 26 -11.67 -21.68 2.93
CA ILE A 26 -12.40 -21.86 1.67
C ILE A 26 -12.81 -23.33 1.49
N PHE A 27 -11.88 -24.27 1.68
CA PHE A 27 -12.19 -25.71 1.55
C PHE A 27 -13.18 -26.20 2.62
N LEU A 28 -13.01 -25.77 3.87
CA LEU A 28 -13.94 -26.09 4.96
C LEU A 28 -15.35 -25.58 4.68
N THR A 29 -15.49 -24.31 4.30
CA THR A 29 -16.79 -23.70 4.03
C THR A 29 -17.47 -24.37 2.83
N LEU A 30 -16.74 -24.70 1.76
CA LEU A 30 -17.26 -25.48 0.64
C LEU A 30 -17.79 -26.85 1.10
N TYR A 31 -17.04 -27.56 1.95
CA TYR A 31 -17.49 -28.84 2.52
C TYR A 31 -18.82 -28.68 3.28
N PHE A 32 -18.95 -27.69 4.16
CA PHE A 32 -20.21 -27.46 4.89
C PHE A 32 -21.37 -27.07 3.98
N ILE A 33 -21.12 -26.27 2.93
CA ILE A 33 -22.14 -25.88 1.94
C ILE A 33 -22.67 -27.11 1.20
N VAL A 34 -21.79 -27.99 0.73
CA VAL A 34 -22.17 -29.22 0.01
C VAL A 34 -23.01 -30.15 0.91
N ASN A 35 -22.66 -30.22 2.20
CA ASN A 35 -23.42 -30.99 3.19
C ASN A 35 -24.67 -30.28 3.72
N LYS A 36 -25.05 -29.12 3.15
CA LYS A 36 -26.22 -28.31 3.55
C LYS A 36 -26.22 -27.87 5.02
N MET A 37 -25.04 -27.79 5.64
CA MET A 37 -24.88 -27.32 7.01
C MET A 37 -24.71 -25.80 7.01
N MET A 38 -25.75 -25.09 7.46
CA MET A 38 -25.75 -23.62 7.53
C MET A 38 -25.27 -22.93 6.24
N PRO A 39 -25.81 -23.29 5.05
CA PRO A 39 -25.22 -22.93 3.76
C PRO A 39 -25.12 -21.42 3.54
N ILE A 40 -26.07 -20.64 4.07
CA ILE A 40 -26.06 -19.18 3.97
C ILE A 40 -24.87 -18.58 4.74
N LEU A 41 -24.68 -19.00 5.99
CA LEU A 41 -23.57 -18.52 6.82
C LEU A 41 -22.22 -18.91 6.22
N MET A 42 -22.10 -20.16 5.75
CA MET A 42 -20.87 -20.66 5.14
C MET A 42 -20.58 -19.96 3.81
N SER A 43 -21.60 -19.57 3.05
CA SER A 43 -21.43 -18.78 1.82
C SER A 43 -20.86 -17.39 2.10
N LEU A 44 -21.31 -16.75 3.19
CA LEU A 44 -20.74 -15.47 3.62
C LEU A 44 -19.28 -15.61 4.06
N ALA A 45 -18.97 -16.63 4.85
CA ALA A 45 -17.61 -16.94 5.27
C ALA A 45 -16.70 -17.24 4.07
N LEU A 46 -17.20 -18.02 3.10
CA LEU A 46 -16.52 -18.32 1.84
C LEU A 46 -16.18 -17.02 1.10
N PHE A 47 -17.13 -16.11 0.95
CA PHE A 47 -16.92 -14.83 0.27
C PHE A 47 -15.79 -14.01 0.91
N VAL A 48 -15.77 -13.89 2.25
CA VAL A 48 -14.73 -13.16 2.99
C VAL A 48 -13.36 -13.83 2.86
N ALA A 49 -13.32 -15.16 2.92
CA ALA A 49 -12.08 -15.93 2.77
C ALA A 49 -11.52 -15.81 1.34
N PHE A 50 -12.39 -15.86 0.34
CA PHE A 50 -12.03 -15.65 -1.06
C PHE A 50 -11.46 -14.25 -1.29
N TYR A 51 -12.15 -13.23 -0.78
CA TYR A 51 -11.69 -11.84 -0.86
C TYR A 51 -10.29 -11.65 -0.26
N THR A 52 -10.06 -12.23 0.93
CA THR A 52 -8.75 -12.18 1.61
C THR A 52 -7.66 -12.86 0.78
N THR A 53 -7.94 -14.06 0.28
CA THR A 53 -7.00 -14.87 -0.51
C THR A 53 -6.63 -14.19 -1.83
N ILE A 54 -7.62 -13.70 -2.58
CA ILE A 54 -7.40 -12.97 -3.84
C ILE A 54 -6.56 -11.70 -3.58
N ASN A 55 -6.92 -10.91 -2.57
CA ASN A 55 -6.23 -9.66 -2.30
C ASN A 55 -4.74 -9.86 -2.00
N ASN A 56 -4.39 -10.90 -1.25
CA ASN A 56 -3.02 -11.12 -0.83
C ASN A 56 -2.18 -11.90 -1.86
N PHE A 57 -2.70 -12.98 -2.45
CA PHE A 57 -1.90 -13.80 -3.37
C PHE A 57 -1.98 -13.36 -4.83
N ILE A 58 -3.16 -12.92 -5.29
CA ILE A 58 -3.38 -12.55 -6.69
C ILE A 58 -3.08 -11.07 -6.90
N LEU A 59 -3.79 -10.20 -6.19
CA LEU A 59 -3.67 -8.75 -6.34
C LEU A 59 -2.42 -8.19 -5.66
N LYS A 60 -1.85 -8.93 -4.70
CA LYS A 60 -0.63 -8.57 -3.97
C LYS A 60 -0.67 -7.17 -3.41
N VAL A 61 -1.79 -6.84 -2.76
CA VAL A 61 -2.03 -5.51 -2.21
C VAL A 61 -1.00 -5.15 -1.13
N ASN A 62 -0.43 -6.14 -0.43
CA ASN A 62 0.64 -5.93 0.54
C ASN A 62 2.01 -6.24 -0.11
N SER A 63 2.86 -5.22 -0.22
CA SER A 63 4.21 -5.36 -0.79
C SER A 63 5.22 -5.74 0.28
N GLU A 64 6.11 -6.67 -0.07
CA GLU A 64 7.26 -7.09 0.74
C GLU A 64 8.46 -6.16 0.50
N VAL A 65 8.63 -5.68 -0.73
CA VAL A 65 9.70 -4.74 -1.10
C VAL A 65 9.09 -3.58 -1.88
N ILE A 66 9.51 -2.37 -1.53
CA ILE A 66 9.16 -1.16 -2.27
C ILE A 66 10.46 -0.49 -2.69
N GLU A 67 10.63 -0.25 -3.97
CA GLU A 67 11.78 0.50 -4.48
C GLU A 67 11.31 1.81 -5.08
N ILE A 68 11.99 2.88 -4.70
CA ILE A 68 11.71 4.23 -5.19
C ILE A 68 12.98 4.79 -5.81
N SER A 69 12.93 5.07 -7.11
CA SER A 69 13.92 5.85 -7.85
C SER A 69 13.36 7.24 -8.14
N ASP A 70 14.14 8.08 -8.81
CA ASP A 70 13.73 9.45 -9.16
C ASP A 70 12.63 9.46 -10.25
N HIS A 71 12.46 8.35 -10.99
CA HIS A 71 11.53 8.26 -12.11
C HIS A 71 10.56 7.08 -12.01
N THR A 72 10.82 6.12 -11.12
CA THR A 72 10.03 4.90 -11.00
C THR A 72 9.73 4.55 -9.56
N ILE A 73 8.57 3.93 -9.36
CA ILE A 73 8.18 3.30 -8.12
C ILE A 73 7.82 1.85 -8.42
N SER A 74 8.30 0.91 -7.60
CA SER A 74 7.96 -0.49 -7.74
C SER A 74 7.46 -1.10 -6.45
N PHE A 75 6.54 -2.04 -6.61
CA PHE A 75 5.89 -2.78 -5.54
C PHE A 75 6.09 -4.26 -5.82
N GLU A 76 6.79 -4.95 -4.93
CA GLU A 76 7.09 -6.37 -5.08
C GLU A 76 6.49 -7.18 -3.93
N ALA A 77 5.92 -8.33 -4.26
CA ALA A 77 5.55 -9.36 -3.30
C ALA A 77 5.70 -10.74 -3.94
N TYR A 78 6.18 -11.73 -3.17
CA TYR A 78 6.33 -13.10 -3.64
C TYR A 78 7.16 -13.20 -4.95
N LYS A 79 8.25 -12.43 -5.05
CA LYS A 79 9.15 -12.33 -6.23
C LYS A 79 8.49 -11.81 -7.52
N LYS A 80 7.28 -11.26 -7.45
CA LYS A 80 6.61 -10.59 -8.57
C LYS A 80 6.58 -9.09 -8.32
N LYS A 81 7.16 -8.34 -9.24
CA LYS A 81 7.39 -6.90 -9.15
C LYS A 81 6.53 -6.15 -10.15
N ASP A 82 5.68 -5.25 -9.64
CA ASP A 82 4.94 -4.28 -10.45
C ASP A 82 5.76 -2.98 -10.47
N ILE A 83 6.19 -2.52 -11.66
CA ILE A 83 6.99 -1.30 -11.84
C ILE A 83 6.13 -0.24 -12.53
N TYR A 84 6.15 0.98 -12.00
CA TYR A 84 5.44 2.13 -12.55
C TYR A 84 6.40 3.28 -12.77
N GLU A 85 6.33 3.91 -13.94
CA GLU A 85 6.98 5.20 -14.19
C GLU A 85 6.16 6.30 -13.54
N ILE A 86 6.78 7.10 -12.67
CA ILE A 86 6.11 8.17 -11.94
C ILE A 86 5.51 9.16 -12.94
N SER A 87 6.26 9.56 -13.98
CA SER A 87 5.78 10.42 -15.07
C SER A 87 4.50 9.88 -15.73
N LYS A 88 4.38 8.55 -15.87
CA LYS A 88 3.23 7.86 -16.48
C LYS A 88 2.02 7.63 -15.55
N LEU A 89 2.08 8.06 -14.30
CA LEU A 89 0.93 7.98 -13.41
C LEU A 89 -0.04 9.16 -13.66
N GLN A 90 -1.28 8.83 -13.98
CA GLN A 90 -2.39 9.78 -14.06
C GLN A 90 -2.80 10.25 -12.66
N SER A 91 -2.80 9.34 -11.68
CA SER A 91 -3.13 9.68 -10.31
C SER A 91 -2.34 8.82 -9.33
N PHE A 92 -1.71 9.47 -8.35
CA PHE A 92 -1.10 8.84 -7.20
C PHE A 92 -1.64 9.49 -5.94
N LYS A 93 -2.44 8.76 -5.16
CA LYS A 93 -3.12 9.29 -3.95
C LYS A 93 -2.84 8.42 -2.75
N LEU A 94 -2.61 9.06 -1.61
CA LEU A 94 -2.34 8.41 -0.34
C LEU A 94 -3.45 8.70 0.66
N LYS A 95 -3.90 7.65 1.34
CA LYS A 95 -4.74 7.79 2.54
C LYS A 95 -3.96 7.25 3.74
N GLU A 96 -3.65 8.15 4.66
CA GLU A 96 -2.85 7.86 5.84
C GLU A 96 -3.76 7.41 6.98
N PHE A 97 -3.27 6.43 7.75
CA PHE A 97 -3.92 5.94 8.96
C PHE A 97 -2.91 6.03 10.11
N PRO A 98 -2.80 7.20 10.78
CA PRO A 98 -1.77 7.47 11.78
C PRO A 98 -1.77 6.45 12.92
N SER A 99 -2.95 6.08 13.42
CA SER A 99 -3.10 5.13 14.54
C SER A 99 -2.54 3.74 14.25
N ALA A 100 -2.49 3.34 12.99
CA ALA A 100 -2.01 2.02 12.57
C ALA A 100 -0.64 2.05 11.89
N LYS A 101 -0.04 3.25 11.69
CA LYS A 101 1.16 3.46 10.85
C LYS A 101 1.00 2.80 9.45
N LYS A 102 -0.20 2.87 8.89
CA LYS A 102 -0.54 2.32 7.56
C LYS A 102 -0.81 3.43 6.57
N ILE A 103 -0.41 3.20 5.34
CA ILE A 103 -0.69 4.07 4.20
C ILE A 103 -1.42 3.22 3.17
N TYR A 104 -2.52 3.75 2.66
CA TYR A 104 -3.23 3.19 1.53
C TYR A 104 -2.87 3.97 0.27
N VAL A 105 -2.13 3.33 -0.61
CA VAL A 105 -1.68 3.86 -1.89
C VAL A 105 -2.71 3.49 -2.96
N ARG A 106 -3.19 4.49 -3.69
CA ARG A 106 -4.02 4.30 -4.88
C ARG A 106 -3.32 4.90 -6.08
N LEU A 107 -3.08 4.06 -7.08
CA LEU A 107 -2.47 4.48 -8.33
C LEU A 107 -3.37 4.18 -9.52
N ILE A 108 -3.34 5.08 -10.50
CA ILE A 108 -3.99 4.96 -11.80
C ILE A 108 -2.92 5.30 -12.83
N ASP A 109 -2.59 4.32 -13.66
CA ASP A 109 -1.69 4.47 -14.80
C ASP A 109 -2.43 5.09 -16.00
N PHE A 110 -1.70 5.61 -17.00
CA PHE A 110 -2.28 6.18 -18.23
C PHE A 110 -3.16 5.20 -19.00
N GLU A 111 -2.91 3.89 -18.89
CA GLU A 111 -3.78 2.84 -19.44
C GLU A 111 -5.08 2.62 -18.62
N ASN A 112 -5.41 3.52 -17.70
CA ASN A 112 -6.54 3.42 -16.75
C ASN A 112 -6.50 2.17 -15.84
N LYS A 113 -5.34 1.52 -15.73
CA LYS A 113 -5.13 0.39 -14.80
C LYS A 113 -5.07 0.92 -13.38
N LYS A 114 -6.06 0.53 -12.57
CA LYS A 114 -6.18 0.93 -11.17
C LYS A 114 -5.53 -0.13 -10.28
N LYS A 115 -4.53 0.27 -9.50
CA LYS A 115 -3.88 -0.59 -8.51
C LYS A 115 -3.89 0.07 -7.14
N LYS A 116 -3.88 -0.80 -6.13
CA LYS A 116 -4.07 -0.44 -4.73
C LYS A 116 -3.02 -1.18 -3.93
N TYR A 117 -2.36 -0.49 -3.02
CA TYR A 117 -1.39 -1.10 -2.13
C TYR A 117 -1.60 -0.64 -0.68
N TRP A 118 -1.44 -1.56 0.25
CA TRP A 118 -1.34 -1.31 1.67
C TRP A 118 0.13 -1.33 2.05
N VAL A 119 0.62 -0.19 2.53
CA VAL A 119 2.00 -0.01 3.00
C VAL A 119 1.95 0.16 4.50
N HIS A 120 2.44 -0.84 5.23
CA HIS A 120 2.53 -0.80 6.70
C HIS A 120 3.86 -0.17 7.07
N ALA A 121 3.96 1.16 7.01
CA ALA A 121 5.21 1.90 7.23
C ALA A 121 5.92 1.46 8.53
N GLY A 122 5.17 1.18 9.61
CA GLY A 122 5.75 0.70 10.87
C GLY A 122 6.42 -0.69 10.85
N SER A 123 6.29 -1.44 9.75
CA SER A 123 6.88 -2.77 9.56
C SER A 123 8.00 -2.80 8.52
N PHE A 124 8.36 -1.64 7.95
CA PHE A 124 9.53 -1.48 7.07
C PHE A 124 10.72 -0.93 7.85
N ASP A 125 11.93 -1.36 7.49
CA ASP A 125 13.17 -0.97 8.20
C ASP A 125 13.39 0.56 8.23
N GLU A 126 12.99 1.27 7.17
CA GLU A 126 13.01 2.75 7.09
C GLU A 126 11.61 3.35 6.85
N GLY A 127 10.62 2.86 7.60
CA GLY A 127 9.20 3.21 7.46
C GLY A 127 8.87 4.70 7.37
N GLU A 128 9.49 5.54 8.21
CA GLU A 128 9.26 6.99 8.20
C GLU A 128 9.80 7.67 6.94
N LYS A 129 10.94 7.19 6.42
CA LYS A 129 11.54 7.71 5.20
C LYS A 129 10.73 7.31 3.97
N LEU A 130 10.32 6.04 3.92
CA LEU A 130 9.37 5.53 2.92
C LEU A 130 8.08 6.35 2.91
N PHE A 131 7.52 6.62 4.09
CA PHE A 131 6.31 7.44 4.24
C PHE A 131 6.50 8.85 3.65
N LYS A 132 7.61 9.53 4.00
CA LYS A 132 7.93 10.86 3.45
C LYS A 132 8.09 10.85 1.94
N LYS A 133 8.80 9.86 1.38
CA LYS A 133 8.97 9.73 -0.08
C LYS A 133 7.66 9.51 -0.82
N LEU A 134 6.79 8.65 -0.29
CA LEU A 134 5.47 8.43 -0.89
C LEU A 134 4.67 9.74 -0.91
N LEU A 135 4.69 10.50 0.20
CA LEU A 135 4.06 11.82 0.23
C LEU A 135 4.66 12.76 -0.81
N ASP A 136 5.98 12.83 -0.94
CA ASP A 136 6.62 13.71 -1.92
C ASP A 136 6.18 13.39 -3.37
N ILE A 137 5.98 12.11 -3.71
CA ILE A 137 5.41 11.69 -5.00
C ILE A 137 3.94 12.15 -5.16
N GLU A 138 3.11 12.06 -4.11
CA GLU A 138 1.74 12.58 -4.14
C GLU A 138 1.72 14.10 -4.36
N TYR A 139 2.67 14.83 -3.77
CA TYR A 139 2.81 16.28 -3.92
C TYR A 139 3.20 16.69 -5.32
N GLU A 140 4.20 16.04 -5.91
CA GLU A 140 4.65 16.32 -7.27
C GLU A 140 3.51 16.13 -8.27
N LYS A 141 2.68 15.09 -8.06
CA LYS A 141 1.55 14.78 -8.94
C LYS A 141 0.30 15.61 -8.68
N HIS A 142 0.06 16.01 -7.43
CA HIS A 142 -1.12 16.79 -7.04
C HIS A 142 -0.72 18.05 -6.25
N PRO A 143 0.01 19.00 -6.85
CA PRO A 143 0.53 20.18 -6.16
C PRO A 143 -0.60 21.13 -5.71
N GLN A 144 -1.78 21.03 -6.33
CA GLN A 144 -2.96 21.82 -5.97
C GLN A 144 -3.85 21.15 -4.90
N SER A 145 -3.48 19.98 -4.41
CA SER A 145 -4.28 19.28 -3.39
C SER A 145 -4.33 20.07 -2.08
N LEU A 146 -5.43 19.94 -1.33
CA LEU A 146 -5.58 20.58 -0.02
C LEU A 146 -4.49 20.14 0.96
N LYS A 147 -4.08 18.87 0.88
CA LYS A 147 -2.90 18.38 1.60
C LYS A 147 -1.67 19.17 1.20
N ALA A 148 -1.45 19.36 -0.10
CA ALA A 148 -0.30 20.11 -0.60
C ALA A 148 -0.21 21.50 -0.01
N ARG A 149 -1.32 22.24 -0.06
CA ARG A 149 -1.45 23.57 0.52
C ARG A 149 -1.27 23.60 2.04
N ALA A 150 -1.77 22.59 2.77
CA ALA A 150 -1.63 22.51 4.23
C ALA A 150 -0.17 22.31 4.68
N ARG A 151 0.66 21.57 3.93
CA ARG A 151 2.10 21.40 4.23
C ARG A 151 2.93 22.62 3.87
N ASP A 152 2.56 23.35 2.82
CA ASP A 152 3.17 24.64 2.49
C ASP A 152 2.85 25.72 3.53
N GLN A 153 1.66 25.66 4.13
CA GLN A 153 1.23 26.55 5.21
C GLN A 153 1.70 26.11 6.61
N SER A 154 2.25 24.90 6.74
CA SER A 154 2.77 24.43 8.02
C SER A 154 3.97 25.29 8.45
N PRO A 155 4.02 25.77 9.71
CA PRO A 155 5.05 26.71 10.18
C PRO A 155 6.47 26.17 9.99
N ILE A 156 6.66 24.85 10.03
CA ILE A 156 7.95 24.18 9.81
C ILE A 156 8.53 24.50 8.41
N ASN A 157 7.71 24.47 7.35
CA ASN A 157 8.17 24.79 6.00
C ASN A 157 8.24 26.30 5.75
N TYR A 158 7.37 27.09 6.38
CA TYR A 158 7.43 28.55 6.33
C TYR A 158 8.76 29.07 6.88
N HIS A 159 9.24 28.54 8.01
CA HIS A 159 10.54 28.91 8.59
C HIS A 159 11.72 28.48 7.70
N ARG A 160 11.72 27.25 7.18
CA ARG A 160 12.78 26.76 6.26
C ARG A 160 12.89 27.59 4.97
N LYS A 161 11.76 28.04 4.42
CA LYS A 161 11.72 28.90 3.21
C LYS A 161 12.18 30.34 3.50
N LYS A 162 12.01 30.81 4.75
CA LYS A 162 12.51 32.11 5.23
C LYS A 162 14.02 32.09 5.49
N GLU A 163 14.55 30.99 6.03
CA GLU A 163 15.99 30.82 6.26
C GLU A 163 16.78 30.72 4.94
N ASN A 164 16.30 29.94 3.97
CA ASN A 164 16.94 29.85 2.64
C ASN A 164 16.92 31.18 1.86
N LYS A 165 16.00 32.10 2.16
CA LYS A 165 15.96 33.44 1.55
C LYS A 165 16.87 34.48 2.24
N LYS A 166 17.41 34.15 3.42
CA LYS A 166 18.35 35.02 4.15
C LYS A 166 19.82 34.68 3.87
N GLY A 167 20.09 33.59 3.15
CA GLY A 167 21.43 33.12 2.78
C GLY A 167 21.84 33.40 1.31
N THR A 168 21.06 34.20 0.59
CA THR A 168 21.37 34.77 -0.73
C THR A 168 21.31 36.27 -0.64
#